data_AF-A0A367AQ15-F1
#
_entry.id   AF-A0A367AQ15-F1
#
_cell.length_a   1.000
_cell.length_b   1.000
_cell.length_c   1.000
_cell.angle_alpha   90.00
_cell.angle_beta   90.00
_cell.angle_gamma   90.00
#
_symmetry.space_group_name_H-M   'P 1'
#
loop_
_entity.id
_entity.type
_entity.pdbx_description
1 polymer ?
#
loop_
_entity_poly.entity_id
_entity_poly.type
_entity_poly.pdbx_seq_one_letter_code
_entity_poly.pdbx_strand_id
1 'polypeptide(L)'
;MIVLPFPPPPPAVMRALELLEKVRRGDRGGVTEAGAVADLERPWEPAACSGELSTAVWSWCRDVVAWINHEYAWRPAQMVPACWSHHAHIARELPVLVVLRWEAESAAGPQLMEEWNRYAFPMFCERMAQRLGESTCRVGRHQDWPAESRYTAFLDASAR
;
A
#
# COMPACT_ATOMS: atom_id res chain seq x y z
N MET A 1 -8.69 -3.75 25.70
CA MET A 1 -7.60 -4.19 24.81
C MET A 1 -6.96 -2.93 24.24
N ILE A 2 -5.65 -2.72 24.41
CA ILE A 2 -4.99 -1.45 24.01
C ILE A 2 -4.51 -1.49 22.55
N VAL A 3 -4.33 -2.70 21.99
CA VAL A 3 -3.84 -2.96 20.63
C VAL A 3 -4.93 -3.63 19.82
N LEU A 4 -5.19 -3.16 18.60
CA LEU A 4 -6.16 -3.78 17.68
C LEU A 4 -5.49 -4.84 16.78
N PRO A 5 -6.20 -5.91 16.39
CA PRO A 5 -5.69 -6.86 15.41
C PRO A 5 -5.49 -6.19 14.05
N PHE A 6 -4.48 -6.63 13.31
CA PHE A 6 -4.25 -6.15 11.94
C PHE A 6 -5.43 -6.54 11.03
N PRO A 7 -5.95 -5.62 10.19
CA PRO A 7 -7.05 -5.91 9.30
C PRO A 7 -6.71 -7.03 8.30
N PRO A 8 -7.52 -8.10 8.21
CA PRO A 8 -7.24 -9.20 7.28
C PRO A 8 -7.47 -8.78 5.82
N PRO A 9 -6.75 -9.38 4.85
CA PRO A 9 -6.96 -9.11 3.44
C PRO A 9 -8.34 -9.61 3.00
N PRO A 10 -9.04 -8.85 2.14
CA PRO A 10 -10.26 -9.33 1.49
C PRO A 10 -10.00 -10.59 0.63
N PRO A 11 -11.02 -11.42 0.35
CA PRO A 11 -10.85 -12.69 -0.35
C PRO A 11 -10.11 -12.59 -1.70
N ALA A 12 -10.37 -11.56 -2.50
CA ALA A 12 -9.69 -11.36 -3.78
C ALA A 12 -8.17 -11.14 -3.62
N VAL A 13 -7.78 -10.35 -2.61
CA VAL A 13 -6.36 -10.10 -2.30
C VAL A 13 -5.71 -11.36 -1.76
N MET A 14 -6.39 -12.08 -0.84
CA MET A 14 -5.89 -13.34 -0.29
C MET A 14 -5.61 -14.37 -1.39
N ARG A 15 -6.54 -14.56 -2.33
CA ARG A 15 -6.34 -15.46 -3.49
C ARG A 15 -5.12 -15.06 -4.33
N ALA A 16 -4.96 -13.77 -4.61
CA ALA A 16 -3.81 -13.28 -5.39
C ALA A 16 -2.48 -13.54 -4.67
N LEU A 17 -2.40 -13.27 -3.36
CA LEU A 17 -1.20 -13.54 -2.55
C LEU A 17 -0.88 -15.04 -2.49
N GLU A 18 -1.88 -15.91 -2.33
CA GLU A 18 -1.69 -17.37 -2.33
C GLU A 18 -1.17 -17.89 -3.67
N LEU A 19 -1.67 -17.37 -4.79
CA LEU A 19 -1.18 -17.72 -6.12
C LEU A 19 0.28 -17.31 -6.30
N LEU A 20 0.64 -16.10 -5.89
CA LEU A 20 2.01 -15.60 -5.93
C LEU A 20 2.95 -16.42 -5.05
N GLU A 21 2.49 -16.86 -3.87
CA GLU A 21 3.27 -17.71 -2.97
C GLU A 21 3.51 -19.12 -3.55
N LYS A 22 2.49 -19.72 -4.18
CA LYS A 22 2.65 -21.02 -4.87
C LYS A 22 3.70 -20.94 -5.97
N VAL A 23 3.67 -19.86 -6.77
CA VAL A 23 4.68 -19.59 -7.79
C VAL A 23 6.06 -19.40 -7.17
N ARG A 24 6.18 -18.63 -6.09
CA ARG A 24 7.46 -18.39 -5.39
C ARG A 24 8.09 -19.69 -4.87
N ARG A 25 7.27 -20.64 -4.40
CA ARG A 25 7.74 -21.97 -3.95
C ARG A 25 8.13 -22.91 -5.08
N GLY A 26 7.87 -22.54 -6.33
CA GLY A 26 8.18 -23.37 -7.50
C GLY A 26 7.26 -24.59 -7.62
N ASP A 27 6.03 -24.51 -7.10
CA ASP A 27 5.07 -25.61 -7.17
C ASP A 27 4.54 -25.74 -8.61
N ARG A 28 5.27 -26.51 -9.43
CA ARG A 28 5.03 -26.70 -10.87
C ARG A 28 3.67 -27.31 -11.20
N GLY A 29 2.94 -27.84 -10.22
CA GLY A 29 1.57 -28.35 -10.39
C GLY A 29 0.50 -27.26 -10.57
N GLY A 30 0.80 -25.99 -10.24
CA GLY A 30 -0.12 -24.85 -10.41
C GLY A 30 0.20 -23.94 -11.60
N VAL A 31 1.39 -24.09 -12.20
CA VAL A 31 1.88 -23.26 -13.32
C VAL A 31 1.18 -23.60 -14.66
N THR A 32 0.37 -24.66 -14.69
CA THR A 32 -0.47 -24.99 -15.86
C THR A 32 -1.83 -24.29 -15.84
N GLU A 33 -2.29 -23.75 -14.70
CA GLU A 33 -3.59 -23.04 -14.57
C GLU A 33 -3.43 -21.52 -14.36
N ALA A 34 -2.37 -21.08 -13.67
CA ALA A 34 -1.95 -19.68 -13.68
C ALA A 34 -1.09 -19.45 -14.93
N GLY A 35 -1.33 -18.39 -15.70
CA GLY A 35 -0.54 -18.05 -16.89
C GLY A 35 0.95 -17.82 -16.61
N ALA A 36 1.65 -17.13 -17.50
CA ALA A 36 3.05 -16.80 -17.21
C ALA A 36 3.13 -16.00 -15.89
N VAL A 37 4.18 -16.18 -15.09
CA VAL A 37 4.38 -15.42 -13.82
C VAL A 37 4.29 -13.91 -14.04
N ALA A 38 4.58 -13.44 -15.25
CA ALA A 38 4.45 -12.05 -15.66
C ALA A 38 2.98 -11.54 -15.69
N ASP A 39 2.01 -12.44 -15.87
CA ASP A 39 0.59 -12.12 -16.00
C ASP A 39 -0.13 -12.05 -14.63
N LEU A 40 0.56 -12.45 -13.55
CA LEU A 40 -0.02 -12.39 -12.22
C LEU A 40 -0.07 -10.95 -11.70
N GLU A 41 -1.28 -10.50 -11.42
CA GLU A 41 -1.53 -9.22 -10.76
C GLU A 41 -0.92 -9.23 -9.36
N ARG A 42 -0.24 -8.13 -9.02
CA ARG A 42 0.44 -7.97 -7.73
C ARG A 42 -0.38 -7.02 -6.87
N PRO A 43 -0.94 -7.45 -5.72
CA PRO A 43 -1.73 -6.59 -4.86
C PRO A 43 -0.98 -5.34 -4.37
N TRP A 44 0.35 -5.38 -4.33
CA TRP A 44 1.20 -4.24 -3.97
C TRP A 44 1.46 -3.27 -5.14
N GLU A 45 1.00 -3.57 -6.35
CA GLU A 45 1.03 -2.70 -7.54
C GLU A 45 -0.40 -2.37 -7.98
N PRO A 46 -1.10 -1.44 -7.29
CA PRO A 46 -2.52 -1.19 -7.50
C PRO A 46 -2.85 -0.69 -8.91
N ALA A 47 -1.90 -0.05 -9.59
CA ALA A 47 -2.07 0.41 -10.98
C ALA A 47 -2.11 -0.75 -12.00
N ALA A 48 -1.59 -1.92 -11.63
CA ALA A 48 -1.63 -3.13 -12.46
C ALA A 48 -2.78 -4.07 -12.07
N CYS A 49 -3.51 -3.77 -11.00
CA CYS A 49 -4.68 -4.54 -10.58
C CYS A 49 -5.94 -4.08 -11.31
N SER A 50 -6.73 -5.03 -11.78
CA SER A 50 -7.99 -4.79 -12.49
C SER A 50 -9.21 -5.27 -11.68
N GLY A 51 -10.40 -4.83 -12.08
CA GLY A 51 -11.69 -5.32 -11.60
C GLY A 51 -11.84 -5.43 -10.07
N GLU A 52 -12.21 -6.63 -9.62
CA GLU A 52 -12.45 -6.95 -8.20
C GLU A 52 -11.19 -6.76 -7.35
N LEU A 53 -10.01 -7.18 -7.86
CA LEU A 53 -8.77 -7.12 -7.10
C LEU A 53 -8.39 -5.68 -6.78
N SER A 54 -8.49 -4.77 -7.77
CA SER A 54 -8.21 -3.35 -7.56
C SER A 54 -9.06 -2.79 -6.42
N THR A 55 -10.38 -2.99 -6.49
CA THR A 55 -11.33 -2.51 -5.46
C THR A 55 -11.00 -3.09 -4.08
N ALA A 56 -10.67 -4.37 -4.03
CA ALA A 56 -10.30 -5.06 -2.79
C ALA A 56 -9.00 -4.51 -2.17
N VAL A 57 -7.97 -4.24 -2.97
CA VAL A 57 -6.71 -3.63 -2.51
C VAL A 57 -6.98 -2.24 -1.91
N TRP A 58 -7.77 -1.40 -2.60
CA TRP A 58 -8.11 -0.06 -2.11
C TRP A 58 -8.91 -0.09 -0.81
N SER A 59 -9.86 -1.02 -0.69
CA SER A 59 -10.63 -1.22 0.55
C SER A 59 -9.71 -1.65 1.69
N TRP A 60 -8.84 -2.64 1.45
CA TRP A 60 -7.93 -3.13 2.47
C TRP A 60 -6.95 -2.06 2.95
N CYS A 61 -6.39 -1.28 2.02
CA CYS A 61 -5.53 -0.14 2.34
C CYS A 61 -6.25 0.89 3.21
N ARG A 62 -7.55 1.14 2.98
CA ARG A 62 -8.35 2.04 3.82
C ARG A 62 -8.46 1.53 5.26
N ASP A 63 -8.76 0.26 5.43
CA ASP A 63 -8.89 -0.36 6.76
C ASP A 63 -7.55 -0.36 7.50
N VAL A 64 -6.45 -0.67 6.78
CA VAL A 64 -5.11 -0.64 7.35
C VAL A 64 -4.66 0.78 7.68
N VAL A 65 -5.01 1.79 6.88
CA VAL A 65 -4.73 3.20 7.23
C VAL A 65 -5.45 3.61 8.51
N ALA A 66 -6.72 3.21 8.67
CA ALA A 66 -7.44 3.45 9.92
C ALA A 66 -6.74 2.78 11.11
N TRP A 67 -6.29 1.54 10.93
CA TRP A 67 -5.52 0.81 11.94
C TRP A 67 -4.16 1.46 12.23
N ILE A 68 -3.36 1.83 11.22
CA ILE A 68 -2.07 2.51 11.38
C ILE A 68 -2.24 3.82 12.17
N ASN A 69 -3.26 4.61 11.80
CA ASN A 69 -3.52 5.88 12.46
C ASN A 69 -3.97 5.69 13.92
N HIS A 70 -4.63 4.57 14.25
CA HIS A 70 -4.98 4.24 15.62
C HIS A 70 -3.77 3.73 16.42
N GLU A 71 -2.99 2.81 15.86
CA GLU A 71 -1.92 2.10 16.57
C GLU A 71 -0.61 2.86 16.66
N TYR A 72 -0.25 3.63 15.62
CA TYR A 72 1.08 4.25 15.50
C TYR A 72 1.06 5.77 15.50
N ALA A 73 -0.05 6.41 15.12
CA ALA A 73 -0.09 7.87 15.03
C ALA A 73 -0.45 8.51 16.38
N TRP A 74 0.57 8.91 17.13
CA TRP A 74 0.38 9.74 18.32
C TRP A 74 0.29 11.25 18.01
N ARG A 75 0.93 11.70 16.92
CA ARG A 75 0.94 13.10 16.50
C ARG A 75 0.32 13.24 15.10
N PRO A 76 -0.45 14.30 14.83
CA PRO A 76 -1.03 14.54 13.50
C PRO A 76 -0.01 14.54 12.35
N ALA A 77 1.23 14.98 12.61
CA ALA A 77 2.30 14.99 11.62
C ALA A 77 2.68 13.60 11.08
N GLN A 78 2.40 12.53 11.84
CA GLN A 78 2.69 11.14 11.46
C GLN A 78 1.45 10.40 10.95
N MET A 79 0.27 11.03 10.98
CA MET A 79 -0.95 10.43 10.46
C MET A 79 -0.91 10.34 8.94
N VAL A 80 -1.34 9.19 8.43
CA VAL A 80 -1.68 9.05 7.02
C VAL A 80 -2.98 9.83 6.78
N PRO A 81 -3.00 10.82 5.87
CA PRO A 81 -4.16 11.70 5.72
C PRO A 81 -5.34 10.95 5.09
N ALA A 82 -6.58 11.35 5.41
CA ALA A 82 -7.78 10.73 4.83
C ALA A 82 -7.83 10.80 3.29
N CYS A 83 -7.18 11.82 2.70
CA CYS A 83 -7.05 12.00 1.26
C CYS A 83 -5.87 11.23 0.65
N TRP A 84 -5.26 10.26 1.36
CA TRP A 84 -4.09 9.50 0.90
C TRP A 84 -4.21 8.93 -0.52
N SER A 85 -5.42 8.52 -0.92
CA SER A 85 -5.69 7.96 -2.26
C SER A 85 -5.48 8.97 -3.39
N HIS A 86 -5.57 10.27 -3.09
CA HIS A 86 -5.32 11.36 -4.04
C HIS A 86 -3.83 11.74 -4.11
N HIS A 87 -2.99 11.14 -3.26
CA HIS A 87 -1.55 11.35 -3.24
C HIS A 87 -0.86 10.15 -3.87
N ALA A 88 -0.55 10.23 -5.18
CA ALA A 88 0.00 9.11 -5.95
C ALA A 88 1.20 8.42 -5.28
N HIS A 89 2.07 9.17 -4.59
CA HIS A 89 3.21 8.61 -3.87
C HIS A 89 2.81 7.79 -2.64
N ILE A 90 1.76 8.19 -1.91
CA ILE A 90 1.22 7.41 -0.78
C ILE A 90 0.47 6.20 -1.32
N ALA A 91 -0.40 6.40 -2.31
CA ALA A 91 -1.19 5.35 -2.93
C ALA A 91 -0.33 4.24 -3.59
N ARG A 92 0.89 4.55 -4.03
CA ARG A 92 1.85 3.57 -4.55
C ARG A 92 2.59 2.80 -3.46
N GLU A 93 3.00 3.47 -2.38
CA GLU A 93 3.82 2.82 -1.35
C GLU A 93 2.99 2.09 -0.29
N LEU A 94 1.76 2.55 -0.04
CA LEU A 94 0.90 1.99 1.00
C LEU A 94 0.56 0.50 0.76
N PRO A 95 0.17 0.04 -0.44
CA PRO A 95 -0.09 -1.39 -0.68
C PRO A 95 1.12 -2.28 -0.40
N VAL A 96 2.34 -1.82 -0.71
CA VAL A 96 3.58 -2.54 -0.36
C VAL A 96 3.70 -2.66 1.16
N LEU A 97 3.52 -1.57 1.91
CA LEU A 97 3.58 -1.56 3.36
C LEU A 97 2.55 -2.51 4.00
N VAL A 98 1.32 -2.52 3.46
CA VAL A 98 0.20 -3.37 3.88
C VAL A 98 0.54 -4.85 3.69
N VAL A 99 1.04 -5.23 2.51
CA VAL A 99 1.41 -6.62 2.21
C VAL A 99 2.60 -7.08 3.07
N LEU A 100 3.64 -6.26 3.23
CA LEU A 100 4.77 -6.59 4.13
C LEU A 100 4.30 -6.83 5.57
N ARG A 101 3.34 -6.03 6.06
CA ARG A 101 2.77 -6.19 7.40
C ARG A 101 1.97 -7.49 7.55
N TRP A 102 1.26 -7.90 6.49
CA TRP A 102 0.52 -9.16 6.42
C TRP A 102 1.45 -10.37 6.37
N GLU A 103 2.51 -10.31 5.56
CA GLU A 103 3.51 -11.38 5.50
C GLU A 103 4.22 -11.54 6.86
N ALA A 104 4.49 -10.44 7.55
CA ALA A 104 5.06 -10.46 8.89
C ALA A 104 4.15 -11.14 9.94
N GLU A 105 2.82 -11.01 9.86
CA GLU A 105 1.88 -11.76 10.73
C GLU A 105 1.88 -13.26 10.43
N SER A 106 2.06 -13.60 9.16
CA SER A 106 2.05 -14.99 8.70
C SER A 106 3.40 -15.69 8.87
N ALA A 107 4.43 -14.95 9.32
CA ALA A 107 5.79 -15.45 9.46
C ALA A 107 5.94 -16.36 10.68
N ALA A 108 6.73 -17.43 10.55
CA ALA A 108 7.04 -18.33 11.67
C ALA A 108 7.99 -17.71 12.71
N GLY A 109 8.70 -16.64 12.35
CA GLY A 109 9.68 -15.98 13.21
C GLY A 109 9.49 -14.46 13.22
N PRO A 110 10.04 -13.77 14.24
CA PRO A 110 9.79 -12.35 14.47
C PRO A 110 10.53 -11.42 13.49
N GLN A 111 11.39 -11.95 12.62
CA GLN A 111 12.32 -11.15 11.81
C GLN A 111 11.57 -10.20 10.88
N LEU A 112 10.56 -10.68 10.14
CA LEU A 112 9.78 -9.82 9.25
C LEU A 112 8.99 -8.74 10.02
N MET A 113 8.56 -9.03 11.24
CA MET A 113 7.90 -8.05 12.10
C MET A 113 8.90 -7.01 12.63
N GLU A 114 10.11 -7.43 13.00
CA GLU A 114 11.19 -6.51 13.40
C GLU A 114 11.59 -5.61 12.23
N GLU A 115 11.78 -6.18 11.04
CA GLU A 115 12.10 -5.42 9.82
C GLU A 115 10.99 -4.42 9.46
N TRP A 116 9.73 -4.81 9.59
CA TRP A 116 8.60 -3.92 9.32
C TRP A 116 8.60 -2.72 10.27
N ASN A 117 8.75 -2.98 11.58
CA ASN A 117 8.75 -1.95 12.61
C ASN A 117 10.00 -1.06 12.57
N ARG A 118 11.14 -1.63 12.19
CA ARG A 118 12.44 -0.93 12.20
C ARG A 118 12.70 -0.15 10.92
N TYR A 119 12.27 -0.68 9.78
CA TYR A 119 12.64 -0.14 8.47
C TYR A 119 11.41 0.24 7.64
N ALA A 120 10.49 -0.69 7.36
CA ALA A 120 9.43 -0.44 6.38
C ALA A 120 8.50 0.71 6.79
N PHE A 121 7.95 0.65 7.99
CA PHE A 121 6.99 1.64 8.49
C PHE A 121 7.65 3.00 8.78
N PRO A 122 8.77 3.09 9.53
CA PRO A 122 9.43 4.38 9.78
C PRO A 122 9.83 5.10 8.49
N MET A 123 10.42 4.38 7.52
CA MET A 123 10.86 4.99 6.27
C MET A 123 9.69 5.42 5.38
N PHE A 124 8.57 4.68 5.39
CA PHE A 124 7.33 5.13 4.74
C PHE A 124 6.83 6.44 5.37
N CYS A 125 6.76 6.51 6.69
CA CYS A 125 6.35 7.71 7.41
C CYS A 125 7.25 8.91 7.12
N GLU A 126 8.57 8.71 7.07
CA GLU A 126 9.52 9.77 6.72
C GLU A 126 9.35 10.26 5.28
N ARG A 127 9.27 9.35 4.29
CA ARG A 127 9.04 9.74 2.88
C ARG A 127 7.69 10.42 2.69
N MET A 128 6.65 9.94 3.37
CA MET A 128 5.34 10.59 3.40
C MET A 128 5.44 11.96 4.04
N ALA A 129 6.15 12.09 5.18
CA ALA A 129 6.40 13.35 5.87
C ALA A 129 7.02 14.39 4.91
N GLN A 130 8.10 13.98 4.26
CA GLN A 130 8.91 14.79 3.36
C GLN A 130 8.14 15.23 2.11
N ARG A 131 7.45 14.31 1.41
CA ARG A 131 6.82 14.62 0.10
C ARG A 131 5.55 15.44 0.20
N LEU A 132 4.79 15.27 1.26
CA LEU A 132 3.64 16.12 1.57
C LEU A 132 4.08 17.50 2.09
N GLY A 133 5.32 17.64 2.60
CA GLY A 133 5.87 18.92 3.08
C GLY A 133 4.94 19.64 4.06
N GLU A 134 4.76 20.95 3.81
CA GLU A 134 3.89 21.86 4.57
C GLU A 134 2.39 21.71 4.27
N SER A 135 1.99 20.66 3.52
CA SER A 135 0.57 20.45 3.21
C SER A 135 -0.28 20.29 4.46
N THR A 136 -1.49 20.84 4.39
CA THR A 136 -2.47 20.78 5.48
C THR A 136 -3.31 19.48 5.47
N CYS A 137 -3.01 18.55 4.56
CA CYS A 137 -3.72 17.28 4.39
C CYS A 137 -3.79 16.46 5.69
N ARG A 138 -2.75 16.53 6.52
CA ARG A 138 -2.65 15.79 7.80
C ARG A 138 -3.48 16.37 8.93
N VAL A 139 -3.88 17.64 8.81
CA VAL A 139 -4.75 18.32 9.78
C VAL A 139 -6.20 18.42 9.27
N GLY A 140 -6.57 17.57 8.32
CA GLY A 140 -7.93 17.47 7.79
C GLY A 140 -8.29 18.53 6.75
N ARG A 141 -7.33 19.29 6.22
CA ARG A 141 -7.55 20.27 5.15
C ARG A 141 -6.83 19.80 3.89
N HIS A 142 -7.56 19.22 2.94
CA HIS A 142 -6.94 18.80 1.69
C HIS A 142 -6.51 20.03 0.87
N GLN A 143 -5.35 19.92 0.23
CA GLN A 143 -4.89 20.83 -0.81
C GLN A 143 -4.76 20.00 -2.09
N ASP A 144 -5.32 20.51 -3.19
CA ASP A 144 -5.16 19.91 -4.51
C ASP A 144 -3.68 19.81 -4.88
N TRP A 145 -3.35 18.87 -5.77
CA TRP A 145 -1.98 18.53 -6.11
C TRP A 145 -1.18 19.78 -6.56
N PRO A 146 -0.23 20.30 -5.75
CA PRO A 146 0.36 21.61 -6.03
C PRO A 146 1.18 21.67 -7.32
N ALA A 147 1.62 20.52 -7.83
CA ALA A 147 2.39 20.41 -9.07
C ALA A 147 1.54 20.03 -10.30
N GLU A 148 0.21 19.92 -10.15
CA GLU A 148 -0.70 19.53 -11.24
C GLU A 148 -0.54 20.41 -12.48
N SER A 149 -0.53 21.73 -12.33
CA SER A 149 -0.37 22.66 -13.45
C SER A 149 0.95 22.45 -14.22
N ARG A 150 2.03 22.10 -13.53
CA ARG A 150 3.33 21.79 -14.15
C ARG A 150 3.30 20.45 -14.86
N TYR A 151 2.60 19.47 -14.30
CA TYR A 151 2.42 18.16 -14.93
C TYR A 151 1.58 18.26 -16.21
N THR A 152 0.46 18.99 -16.18
CA THR A 152 -0.37 19.24 -17.37
C THR A 152 0.43 19.95 -18.45
N ALA A 153 1.20 20.97 -18.10
CA ALA A 153 2.08 21.65 -19.06
C ALA A 153 3.13 20.70 -19.68
N PHE A 154 3.66 19.75 -18.89
CA PHE A 154 4.59 18.74 -19.39
C PHE A 154 3.91 17.79 -20.40
N LEU A 155 2.66 17.36 -20.14
CA LEU A 155 1.91 16.52 -21.08
C LEU A 155 1.63 17.26 -22.38
N ASP A 156 1.21 18.53 -22.30
CA ASP A 156 0.93 19.37 -23.47
C ASP A 156 2.18 19.62 -24.34
N ALA A 157 3.34 19.76 -23.71
CA ALA A 157 4.61 19.89 -24.41
C ALA A 157 5.03 18.57 -25.08
N SER A 158 4.75 17.43 -24.45
CA SER A 158 5.10 16.09 -24.96
C SER A 158 4.18 15.60 -26.08
N ALA A 159 3.00 16.20 -26.22
CA ALA A 159 2.02 15.88 -27.26
C ALA A 159 2.27 16.61 -28.60
N ARG A 160 3.30 17.47 -28.67
CA ARG A 160 3.71 18.22 -29.87
C ARG A 160 4.95 17.61 -30.51
#